data_AF-A0A539DQ42-F1
#
_entry.id   AF-A0A539DQ42-F1
#
_cell.length_a   1.000
_cell.length_b   1.000
_cell.length_c   1.000
_cell.angle_alpha   90.00
_cell.angle_beta   90.00
_cell.angle_gamma   90.00
#
_symmetry.space_group_name_H-M   'P 1'
#
loop_
_entity.id
_entity.type
_entity.pdbx_description
1 polymer ?
#
loop_
_entity_poly.entity_id
_entity_poly.type
_entity_poly.pdbx_seq_one_letter_code
_entity_poly.pdbx_strand_id
1 'polypeptide(L)'
;VRIEAGAIVRDSILMNGASIAAGASLSHVIIDKDVRVGANAMIGHGETRPCQEFPGLLSGGLSIIGRDAVLPNGVVIGRHCVVEPGVRIADFDGSPIESGTSVRRDRGGT
;
A
#
# COMPACT_ATOMS: atom_id res chain seq x y z
N VAL A 1 13.81 -0.73 8.92
CA VAL A 1 13.40 -0.88 7.51
C VAL A 1 14.26 -1.97 6.88
N ARG A 2 13.65 -2.92 6.17
CA ARG A 2 14.32 -3.96 5.38
C ARG A 2 13.82 -3.89 3.94
N ILE A 3 14.74 -3.90 2.98
CA ILE A 3 14.44 -3.93 1.54
C ILE A 3 15.19 -5.12 0.96
N GLU A 4 14.46 -6.04 0.35
CA GLU A 4 15.02 -7.27 -0.22
C GLU A 4 15.47 -7.08 -1.68
N ALA A 5 16.18 -8.08 -2.21
CA ALA A 5 16.81 -8.01 -3.53
C ALA A 5 15.81 -7.68 -4.64
N GLY A 6 16.20 -6.76 -5.52
CA GLY A 6 15.39 -6.35 -6.68
C GLY A 6 14.20 -5.44 -6.35
N ALA A 7 13.93 -5.15 -5.07
CA ALA A 7 12.91 -4.17 -4.73
C ALA A 7 13.37 -2.73 -5.05
N ILE A 8 12.45 -1.91 -5.55
CA ILE A 8 12.69 -0.52 -5.96
C ILE A 8 11.75 0.38 -5.16
N VAL A 9 12.32 1.39 -4.50
CA VAL A 9 11.55 2.39 -3.74
C VAL A 9 11.97 3.77 -4.21
N ARG A 10 11.02 4.56 -4.73
CA ARG A 10 11.25 5.91 -5.28
C ARG A 10 10.24 6.89 -4.71
N ASP A 11 10.65 8.12 -4.43
CA ASP A 11 9.76 9.21 -4.01
C ASP A 11 8.83 8.82 -2.86
N SER A 12 9.34 8.02 -1.90
CA SER A 12 8.53 7.34 -0.89
C SER A 12 9.15 7.45 0.50
N ILE A 13 8.31 7.39 1.53
CA ILE A 13 8.70 7.40 2.94
C ILE A 13 8.42 6.00 3.51
N LEU A 14 9.43 5.39 4.13
CA LEU A 14 9.29 4.12 4.84
C LEU A 14 9.55 4.32 6.33
N MET A 15 8.56 4.01 7.17
CA MET A 15 8.68 4.11 8.63
C MET A 15 9.28 2.84 9.25
N ASN A 16 9.59 2.91 10.54
CA ASN A 16 10.27 1.84 11.27
C ASN A 16 9.53 0.49 11.15
N GLY A 17 10.28 -0.62 11.10
CA GLY A 17 9.69 -1.96 11.00
C GLY A 17 9.20 -2.37 9.61
N ALA A 18 9.11 -1.47 8.64
CA ALA A 18 8.70 -1.81 7.28
C ALA A 18 9.61 -2.87 6.63
N SER A 19 9.02 -3.89 6.01
CA SER A 19 9.70 -4.92 5.22
C SER A 19 9.17 -4.95 3.78
N ILE A 20 10.05 -4.70 2.82
CA ILE A 20 9.74 -4.70 1.39
C ILE A 20 10.36 -5.95 0.77
N ALA A 21 9.52 -6.91 0.38
CA ALA A 21 9.97 -8.19 -0.16
C ALA A 21 10.52 -8.07 -1.59
N ALA A 22 11.23 -9.11 -2.02
CA ALA A 22 11.97 -9.13 -3.27
C ALA A 22 11.11 -8.72 -4.49
N GLY A 23 11.70 -7.93 -5.39
CA GLY A 23 11.06 -7.49 -6.64
C GLY A 23 9.90 -6.48 -6.50
N ALA A 24 9.52 -6.07 -5.29
CA ALA A 24 8.46 -5.08 -5.11
C ALA A 24 8.85 -3.68 -5.62
N SER A 25 7.91 -2.93 -6.18
CA SER A 25 8.12 -1.61 -6.77
C SER A 25 7.18 -0.57 -6.14
N LEU A 26 7.73 0.40 -5.43
CA LEU A 26 7.01 1.44 -4.71
C LEU A 26 7.37 2.82 -5.29
N SER A 27 6.35 3.63 -5.57
CA SER A 27 6.50 5.03 -5.98
C SER A 27 5.46 5.91 -5.28
N HIS A 28 5.85 7.11 -4.81
CA HIS A 28 4.91 8.07 -4.19
C HIS A 28 4.07 7.44 -3.06
N VAL A 29 4.73 6.78 -2.13
CA VAL A 29 4.07 6.01 -1.07
C VAL A 29 4.58 6.37 0.31
N ILE A 30 3.68 6.41 1.29
CA ILE A 30 4.03 6.38 2.71
C ILE A 30 3.71 4.99 3.25
N ILE A 31 4.74 4.27 3.67
CA ILE A 31 4.62 3.03 4.43
C ILE A 31 4.78 3.36 5.92
N ASP A 32 3.72 3.20 6.71
CA ASP A 32 3.76 3.35 8.17
C ASP A 32 4.50 2.16 8.83
N LYS A 33 4.49 2.10 10.16
CA LYS A 33 5.29 1.18 10.95
C LYS A 33 4.85 -0.27 10.78
N ASP A 34 5.83 -1.17 10.82
CA ASP A 34 5.62 -2.63 10.88
C ASP A 34 4.82 -3.22 9.71
N VAL A 35 4.75 -2.50 8.58
CA VAL A 35 4.10 -2.96 7.35
C VAL A 35 4.95 -4.01 6.63
N ARG A 36 4.29 -5.03 6.08
CA ARG A 36 4.90 -6.06 5.24
C ARG A 36 4.37 -5.98 3.82
N VAL A 37 5.24 -5.65 2.86
CA VAL A 37 4.92 -5.64 1.43
C VAL A 37 5.36 -6.96 0.79
N GLY A 38 4.43 -7.66 0.15
CA GLY A 38 4.66 -8.92 -0.53
C GLY A 38 5.58 -8.81 -1.75
N ALA A 39 6.16 -9.95 -2.16
CA ALA A 39 7.10 -10.02 -3.27
C ALA A 39 6.42 -9.60 -4.58
N ASN A 40 7.15 -8.89 -5.44
CA ASN A 40 6.65 -8.37 -6.72
C ASN A 40 5.40 -7.46 -6.63
N ALA A 41 5.07 -6.93 -5.44
CA ALA A 41 3.98 -5.97 -5.30
C ALA A 41 4.31 -4.66 -6.03
N MET A 42 3.32 -4.00 -6.62
CA MET A 42 3.46 -2.74 -7.34
C MET A 42 2.53 -1.70 -6.71
N ILE A 43 3.07 -0.67 -6.06
CA ILE A 43 2.29 0.30 -5.27
C ILE A 43 2.59 1.72 -5.71
N GLY A 44 1.53 2.51 -5.93
CA GLY A 44 1.62 3.91 -6.32
C GLY A 44 1.97 4.11 -7.80
N HIS A 45 1.52 3.17 -8.64
CA HIS A 45 1.67 3.23 -10.11
C HIS A 45 0.31 3.44 -10.78
N GLY A 46 0.32 3.78 -12.07
CA GLY A 46 -0.90 4.03 -12.85
C GLY A 46 -1.42 5.46 -12.75
N GLU A 47 -2.66 5.65 -13.20
CA GLU A 47 -3.32 6.96 -13.26
C GLU A 47 -3.62 7.51 -11.87
N THR A 48 -3.56 8.83 -11.73
CA THR A 48 -3.98 9.52 -10.50
C THR A 48 -5.48 9.77 -10.54
N ARG A 49 -6.21 9.27 -9.55
CA ARG A 49 -7.64 9.56 -9.35
C ARG A 49 -7.85 10.12 -7.94
N PRO A 50 -8.75 11.09 -7.71
CA PRO A 50 -8.99 11.60 -6.36
C PRO A 50 -9.43 10.48 -5.42
N CYS A 51 -8.89 10.44 -4.21
CA CYS A 51 -9.42 9.54 -3.19
C CYS A 51 -10.80 10.02 -2.75
N GLN A 52 -11.82 9.17 -2.93
CA GLN A 52 -13.20 9.54 -2.59
C GLN A 52 -13.40 9.65 -1.08
N GLU A 53 -12.70 8.81 -0.31
CA GLU A 53 -12.87 8.73 1.13
C GLU A 53 -12.06 9.79 1.89
N PHE A 54 -10.88 10.14 1.36
CA PHE A 54 -9.96 11.08 2.01
C PHE A 54 -9.51 12.20 1.06
N PRO A 55 -10.44 13.05 0.57
CA PRO A 55 -10.18 14.01 -0.52
C PRO A 55 -9.14 15.09 -0.21
N GLY A 56 -8.79 15.30 1.06
CA GLY A 56 -7.75 16.25 1.49
C GLY A 56 -6.47 15.63 2.06
N LEU A 57 -6.44 14.30 2.24
CA LEU A 57 -5.30 13.61 2.85
C LEU A 57 -4.22 13.27 1.82
N LEU A 58 -4.64 13.01 0.58
CA LEU A 58 -3.77 12.54 -0.48
C LEU A 58 -3.59 13.63 -1.53
N SER A 59 -2.36 14.09 -1.70
CA SER A 59 -1.95 15.05 -2.72
C SER A 59 -0.78 14.49 -3.53
N GLY A 60 -0.61 14.94 -4.77
CA GLY A 60 0.56 14.61 -5.60
C GLY A 60 0.68 13.12 -5.99
N GLY A 61 -0.40 12.35 -5.98
CA GLY A 61 -0.38 10.92 -6.32
C GLY A 61 0.02 10.01 -5.17
N LEU A 62 0.06 10.51 -3.93
CA LEU A 62 0.50 9.78 -2.74
C LEU A 62 -0.47 8.67 -2.32
N SER A 63 0.03 7.45 -2.09
CA SER A 63 -0.73 6.36 -1.44
C SER A 63 -0.19 6.09 -0.03
N ILE A 64 -1.09 5.76 0.91
CA ILE A 64 -0.74 5.52 2.32
C ILE A 64 -1.04 4.07 2.70
N ILE A 65 -0.05 3.41 3.29
CA ILE A 65 -0.18 2.05 3.82
C ILE A 65 -0.05 2.11 5.35
N GLY A 66 -1.15 1.86 6.04
CA GLY A 66 -1.29 1.98 7.48
C GLY A 66 -0.52 0.91 8.25
N ARG A 67 -0.22 1.23 9.52
CA ARG A 67 0.56 0.39 10.43
C ARG A 67 0.10 -1.07 10.46
N ASP A 68 1.05 -2.00 10.61
CA ASP A 68 0.80 -3.45 10.76
C ASP A 68 0.09 -4.11 9.56
N ALA A 69 -0.07 -3.40 8.43
CA ALA A 69 -0.67 -3.95 7.23
C ALA A 69 0.23 -5.03 6.60
N VAL A 70 -0.38 -6.09 6.07
CA VAL A 70 0.30 -7.18 5.37
C VAL A 70 -0.29 -7.30 3.98
N LEU A 71 0.50 -6.95 2.96
CA LEU A 71 0.09 -6.89 1.57
C LEU A 71 0.46 -8.21 0.86
N PRO A 72 -0.42 -8.73 -0.02
CA PRO A 72 -0.15 -9.97 -0.76
C PRO A 72 1.04 -9.84 -1.73
N ASN A 73 1.60 -10.98 -2.12
CA ASN A 73 2.55 -11.04 -3.23
C ASN A 73 1.84 -10.63 -4.53
N GLY A 74 2.53 -9.87 -5.37
CA GLY A 74 2.04 -9.45 -6.69
C GLY A 74 0.86 -8.47 -6.65
N VAL A 75 0.46 -7.97 -5.47
CA VAL A 75 -0.64 -7.01 -5.39
C VAL A 75 -0.29 -5.73 -6.15
N VAL A 76 -1.25 -5.22 -6.91
CA VAL A 76 -1.14 -3.95 -7.61
C VAL A 76 -2.04 -2.93 -6.92
N ILE A 77 -1.48 -1.83 -6.46
CA ILE A 77 -2.20 -0.75 -5.79
C ILE A 77 -1.90 0.55 -6.53
N GLY A 78 -2.98 1.23 -6.95
CA GLY A 78 -2.93 2.51 -7.62
C GLY A 78 -2.39 3.67 -6.78
N ARG A 79 -2.54 4.88 -7.32
CA ARG A 79 -2.24 6.14 -6.65
C ARG A 79 -3.44 6.62 -5.84
N HIS A 80 -3.18 7.46 -4.82
CA HIS A 80 -4.22 7.96 -3.93
C HIS A 80 -5.05 6.85 -3.26
N CYS A 81 -4.41 5.71 -2.97
CA CYS A 81 -5.05 4.64 -2.21
C CYS A 81 -4.71 4.72 -0.72
N VAL A 82 -5.60 4.22 0.11
CA VAL A 82 -5.36 4.04 1.56
C VAL A 82 -5.55 2.57 1.92
N VAL A 83 -4.53 1.93 2.45
CA VAL A 83 -4.66 0.63 3.11
C VAL A 83 -4.72 0.88 4.61
N GLU A 84 -5.82 0.50 5.25
CA GLU A 84 -6.01 0.78 6.67
C GLU A 84 -5.05 0.01 7.59
N PRO A 85 -4.81 0.52 8.81
CA PRO A 85 -4.00 -0.20 9.80
C PRO A 85 -4.52 -1.61 10.09
N GLY A 86 -3.60 -2.56 10.14
CA GLY A 86 -3.87 -3.95 10.49
C GLY A 86 -4.55 -4.80 9.42
N VAL A 87 -4.76 -4.26 8.22
CA VAL A 87 -5.21 -5.02 7.03
C VAL A 87 -4.31 -6.23 6.81
N ARG A 88 -4.93 -7.37 6.52
CA ARG A 88 -4.27 -8.65 6.21
C ARG A 88 -4.56 -9.06 4.78
N ILE A 89 -3.82 -10.05 4.31
CA ILE A 89 -3.98 -10.61 2.96
C ILE A 89 -5.44 -11.02 2.68
N ALA A 90 -6.16 -11.50 3.70
CA ALA A 90 -7.56 -11.93 3.58
C ALA A 90 -8.55 -10.78 3.38
N ASP A 91 -8.17 -9.53 3.66
CA ASP A 91 -9.02 -8.35 3.47
C ASP A 91 -8.94 -7.79 2.03
N PHE A 92 -8.13 -8.40 1.14
CA PHE A 92 -8.05 -8.01 -0.26
C PHE A 92 -9.04 -8.83 -1.10
N ASP A 93 -10.11 -8.19 -1.58
CA ASP A 93 -11.11 -8.80 -2.46
C ASP A 93 -10.63 -9.01 -3.91
N GLY A 94 -9.39 -8.60 -4.22
CA GLY A 94 -8.79 -8.75 -5.54
C GLY A 94 -7.58 -7.84 -5.77
N SER A 95 -7.07 -7.87 -7.01
CA SER A 95 -6.03 -6.99 -7.52
C SER A 95 -6.30 -6.76 -9.03
N PRO A 96 -6.17 -5.53 -9.55
CA PRO A 96 -5.62 -4.34 -8.90
C PRO A 96 -6.59 -3.65 -7.92
N ILE A 97 -6.02 -2.94 -6.94
CA ILE A 97 -6.73 -1.93 -6.15
C ILE A 97 -6.70 -0.62 -6.93
N GLU A 98 -7.87 -0.21 -7.41
CA GLU A 98 -8.03 0.97 -8.27
C GLU A 98 -7.60 2.26 -7.57
N SER A 99 -6.99 3.18 -8.32
CA SER A 99 -6.58 4.49 -7.80
C SER A 99 -7.75 5.24 -7.15
N GLY A 100 -7.50 5.88 -6.02
CA GLY A 100 -8.51 6.64 -5.27
C GLY A 100 -9.40 5.81 -4.34
N THR A 101 -9.14 4.50 -4.21
CA THR A 101 -9.92 3.59 -3.33
C THR A 101 -9.19 3.24 -2.04
N SER A 102 -9.87 2.54 -1.13
CA SER A 102 -9.31 2.09 0.14
C SER A 102 -9.52 0.59 0.36
N VAL A 103 -8.58 -0.02 1.09
CA VAL A 103 -8.72 -1.39 1.60
C VAL A 103 -8.89 -1.27 3.11
N ARG A 104 -10.00 -1.82 3.61
CA ARG A 104 -10.35 -1.80 5.03
C ARG A 104 -10.29 -3.20 5.59
N ARG A 105 -10.02 -3.31 6.89
CA ARG A 105 -10.09 -4.60 7.58
C ARG A 105 -11.54 -5.02 7.69
N ASP A 106 -11.89 -6.23 7.26
CA ASP A 106 -13.21 -6.77 7.56
C ASP A 106 -13.27 -7.13 9.05
N ARG A 107 -13.87 -6.23 9.83
CA ARG A 107 -14.26 -6.55 11.20
C ARG A 107 -15.61 -7.24 11.06
N GLY A 108 -15.58 -8.55 10.81
CA GLY A 108 -16.78 -9.39 10.76
C GLY A 108 -17.75 -8.93 11.84
N GLY A 109 -18.87 -8.36 11.39
CA GLY A 109 -19.90 -7.85 12.28
C GLY A 109 -20.38 -8.99 13.18
N THR A 110 -20.50 -8.70 14.47
CA THR A 110 -21.26 -9.53 15.41
C THR A 110 -22.66 -9.81 14.89
#